data_AF-A0A8S4SLP1-F1
#
_entry.id   AF-A0A8S4SLP1-F1
#
_cell.length_a   1.000
_cell.length_b   1.000
_cell.length_c   1.000
_cell.angle_alpha   90.00
_cell.angle_beta   90.00
_cell.angle_gamma   90.00
#
_symmetry.space_group_name_H-M   'P 1'
#
loop_
_entity.id
_entity.type
_entity.pdbx_description
1 polymer ?
#
loop_
_entity_poly.entity_id
_entity_poly.type
_entity_poly.pdbx_seq_one_letter_code
_entity_poly.pdbx_strand_id
1 'polypeptide(L)' 'MLATAKELLTKNNLSIEDARFGYHWPPFRSVRHLHLHTIAPESKMGTIAKMIFMKNSYWFASPAYVVSRL' A
#
# COMPACT_ATOMS: atom_id res chain seq x y z
N MET A 1 2.54 -10.98 4.50
CA MET A 1 1.97 -9.61 4.56
C MET A 1 0.77 -9.46 3.64
N LEU A 2 0.92 -9.61 2.31
CA LEU A 2 -0.19 -9.35 1.37
C LEU A 2 -1.42 -10.27 1.56
N ALA A 3 -1.20 -11.57 1.80
CA ALA A 3 -2.31 -12.50 2.08
C ALA A 3 -3.11 -12.08 3.32
N THR A 4 -2.41 -11.82 4.42
CA THR A 4 -3.00 -11.30 5.67
C THR A 4 -3.74 -9.98 5.48
N ALA A 5 -3.17 -9.06 4.69
CA ALA A 5 -3.81 -7.78 4.39
C ALA A 5 -5.14 -7.97 3.64
N LYS A 6 -5.18 -8.83 2.62
CA LYS A 6 -6.41 -9.16 1.87
C LYS A 6 -7.46 -9.81 2.78
N GLU A 7 -7.04 -10.74 3.62
CA GLU A 7 -7.94 -11.39 4.60
C GLU A 7 -8.56 -10.36 5.56
N LEU A 8 -7.76 -9.42 6.07
CA LEU A 8 -8.25 -8.37 6.96
C LEU A 8 -9.22 -7.42 6.26
N LEU A 9 -9.00 -7.06 4.99
CA LEU A 9 -9.95 -6.25 4.23
C LEU A 9 -11.29 -6.97 4.05
N THR A 10 -11.25 -8.23 3.61
CA THR A 10 -12.47 -9.04 3.44
C THR A 10 -13.22 -9.21 4.76
N LYS A 11 -12.52 -9.47 5.88
CA LYS A 11 -13.11 -9.56 7.22
C LYS A 11 -13.81 -8.27 7.67
N ASN A 12 -13.40 -7.11 7.16
CA ASN A 12 -13.96 -5.80 7.48
C ASN A 12 -14.90 -5.26 6.38
N ASN A 13 -15.37 -6.12 5.48
CA ASN A 13 -16.27 -5.73 4.37
C ASN A 13 -15.69 -4.63 3.45
N LEU A 14 -14.37 -4.59 3.30
CA LEU A 14 -13.68 -3.68 2.38
C LEU A 14 -13.28 -4.44 1.11
N SER A 15 -13.49 -3.81 -0.05
CA SER A 15 -13.09 -4.34 -1.35
C SER A 15 -11.57 -4.36 -1.48
N ILE A 16 -11.03 -5.46 -2.01
CA ILE A 16 -9.60 -5.60 -2.32
C ILE A 16 -9.25 -4.78 -3.57
N GLU A 17 -10.22 -4.62 -4.46
CA GLU A 17 -10.13 -3.87 -5.72
C GLU A 17 -10.09 -2.36 -5.46
N ASP A 18 -10.82 -1.89 -4.44
CA ASP A 18 -10.75 -0.52 -3.92
C ASP A 18 -9.72 -0.37 -2.80
N ALA A 19 -8.64 -1.16 -2.85
CA ALA A 19 -7.54 -1.08 -1.91
C ALA A 19 -6.20 -0.83 -2.61
N ARG A 20 -5.33 -0.09 -1.92
CA ARG A 20 -3.97 0.19 -2.33
C ARG A 20 -2.99 -0.54 -1.42
N PHE A 21 -2.10 -1.31 -2.05
CA PHE A 21 -1.02 -2.03 -1.37
C PHE A 21 0.33 -1.50 -1.85
N GLY A 22 1.26 -1.27 -0.92
CA GLY A 22 2.62 -0.87 -1.29
C GLY A 22 3.53 -0.66 -0.10
N TYR A 23 4.80 -0.41 -0.41
CA TYR A 23 5.88 -0.21 0.55
C TYR A 23 6.49 1.18 0.32
N HIS A 24 6.96 1.86 1.36
CA HIS A 24 7.55 3.20 1.25
C HIS A 24 9.09 3.20 1.27
N TRP A 25 9.67 3.99 0.37
CA TRP A 25 11.09 4.38 0.33
C TRP A 25 11.23 5.86 0.66
N PRO A 26 12.41 6.34 1.11
CA PRO A 26 12.69 7.76 1.16
C PRO A 26 12.31 8.45 -0.17
N PRO A 27 11.71 9.67 -0.12
CA PRO A 27 11.63 10.57 1.03
C PRO A 27 10.45 10.30 1.99
N PHE A 28 9.45 9.50 1.61
CA PHE A 28 8.22 9.31 2.38
C PHE A 28 8.21 8.00 3.16
N ARG A 29 9.22 7.75 4.00
CA ARG A 29 9.20 6.62 4.94
C ARG A 29 8.97 7.09 6.37
N SER A 30 8.02 6.48 7.07
CA SER A 30 7.72 6.80 8.48
C SER A 30 8.60 6.01 9.47
N VAL A 31 9.05 4.81 9.08
CA VAL A 31 9.82 3.90 9.94
C VAL A 31 10.98 3.26 9.18
N ARG A 32 11.92 2.65 9.92
CA ARG A 32 13.18 2.08 9.39
C ARG A 32 13.13 0.57 9.11
N HIS A 33 11.93 -0.04 9.08
CA HIS A 33 11.75 -1.45 8.75
C HIS A 33 10.77 -1.63 7.59
N LEU A 34 10.85 -2.78 6.92
CA LEU A 34 9.93 -3.14 5.84
C LEU A 34 8.51 -3.32 6.40
N HIS A 35 7.57 -2.52 5.92
CA HIS A 35 6.16 -2.61 6.31
C HIS A 35 5.27 -2.38 5.09
N LEU A 36 4.22 -3.19 4.99
CA LEU A 36 3.23 -3.09 3.91
C LEU A 36 2.14 -2.09 4.32
N HIS A 37 1.95 -1.04 3.52
CA HIS A 37 0.74 -0.22 3.57
C HIS A 37 -0.42 -0.97 2.93
N THR A 38 -1.55 -0.99 3.62
CA THR A 38 -2.84 -1.45 3.10
C THR A 38 -3.84 -0.33 3.37
N ILE A 39 -4.32 0.31 2.30
CA ILE A 39 -5.17 1.50 2.39
C ILE A 39 -6.46 1.22 1.63
N ALA A 40 -7.59 1.27 2.32
CA ALA A 40 -8.91 1.12 1.73
C ALA A 40 -9.92 2.01 2.48
N PRO A 41 -10.92 2.58 1.80
CA PRO A 41 -11.11 2.58 0.34
C PRO A 41 -10.20 3.58 -0.38
N GLU A 42 -9.53 3.15 -1.45
CA GLU A 42 -8.68 4.00 -2.30
C GLU A 42 -9.49 5.15 -2.92
N SER A 43 -10.73 4.86 -3.31
CA SER A 43 -11.68 5.81 -3.88
C SER A 43 -11.92 7.03 -2.99
N LYS A 44 -11.84 6.87 -1.65
CA LYS A 44 -12.06 7.95 -0.68
C LYS A 44 -10.76 8.62 -0.19
N MET A 45 -9.61 8.31 -0.76
CA MET A 45 -8.36 8.97 -0.40
C MET A 45 -8.37 10.45 -0.82
N GLY A 46 -7.99 11.33 0.11
CA GLY A 46 -7.76 12.76 -0.18
C GLY A 46 -6.55 13.00 -1.09
N THR A 47 -6.47 14.17 -1.71
CA THR A 47 -5.45 14.51 -2.72
C THR A 47 -4.01 14.36 -2.22
N ILE A 48 -3.71 14.83 -1.00
CA ILE A 48 -2.37 14.71 -0.40
C ILE A 48 -2.01 13.25 -0.16
N ALA A 49 -2.95 12.44 0.36
CA ALA A 49 -2.72 11.01 0.55
C ALA A 49 -2.47 10.31 -0.79
N LYS A 50 -3.22 10.65 -1.85
CA LYS A 50 -3.00 10.08 -3.19
C LYS A 50 -1.58 10.36 -3.73
N MET A 51 -1.00 11.51 -3.40
CA MET A 51 0.39 11.87 -3.74
C MET A 51 1.41 11.06 -2.93
N ILE A 52 1.28 11.01 -1.61
CA ILE A 52 2.21 10.31 -0.71
C ILE A 52 2.24 8.81 -1.03
N PHE A 53 1.07 8.22 -1.32
CA PHE A 53 0.93 6.79 -1.63
C PHE A 53 0.82 6.53 -3.15
N MET A 54 1.35 7.40 -4.00
CA MET A 54 1.14 7.34 -5.46
C MET A 54 1.63 6.02 -6.06
N LYS A 55 0.75 5.28 -6.75
CA LYS A 55 1.11 4.04 -7.46
C LYS A 55 2.19 4.33 -8.51
N ASN A 56 3.10 3.38 -8.72
CA ASN A 56 4.19 3.46 -9.70
C ASN A 56 5.13 4.66 -9.51
N SER A 57 5.24 5.18 -8.28
CA SER A 57 6.22 6.22 -7.94
C SER A 57 7.51 5.59 -7.42
N TYR A 58 8.60 6.39 -7.42
CA TYR A 58 9.89 5.97 -6.86
C TYR A 58 9.83 5.68 -5.36
N TRP A 59 8.90 6.30 -4.64
CA TRP A 59 8.81 6.18 -3.18
C TRP A 59 7.74 5.20 -2.71
N PHE A 60 6.79 4.78 -3.55
CA PHE A 60 5.73 3.83 -3.17
C PHE A 60 5.71 2.62 -4.11
N ALA A 61 6.47 1.58 -3.75
CA ALA A 61 6.65 0.40 -4.59
C ALA A 61 5.56 -0.65 -4.36
N SER A 62 5.16 -1.34 -5.44
CA SER A 62 4.13 -2.37 -5.38
C SER A 62 4.64 -3.65 -4.70
N PRO A 63 3.75 -4.47 -4.09
CA PRO A 63 4.15 -5.75 -3.52
C PRO A 63 4.78 -6.70 -4.56
N ALA A 64 4.27 -6.71 -5.79
CA ALA A 64 4.82 -7.52 -6.88
C ALA A 64 6.26 -7.12 -7.22
N TYR A 65 6.54 -5.82 -7.28
CA TYR A 65 7.90 -5.31 -7.49
C TYR A 65 8.84 -5.77 -6.38
N VAL A 66 8.43 -5.63 -5.11
CA VAL A 66 9.28 -6.02 -3.97
C VAL A 66 9.55 -7.53 -3.99
N VAL A 67 8.53 -8.36 -4.22
CA VAL A 67 8.69 -9.83 -4.30
C VAL A 67 9.62 -10.23 -5.45
N SER A 68 9.61 -9.52 -6.58
CA SER A 68 10.52 -9.82 -7.70
C SER A 68 12.00 -9.52 -7.45
N ARG A 69 12.33 -8.92 -6.31
CA ARG A 69 13.67 -8.50 -5.90
C ARG A 69 14.15 -9.19 -4.61
N LEU A 70 13.39 -10.19 -4.13
CA LEU A 70 13.75 -11.08 -3.03
C LEU A 70 14.23 -12.42 -3.60
#